data_AF-A0A1I0KYR9-F1
#
_entry.id   AF-A0A1I0KYR9-F1
#
_cell.length_a   1.000
_cell.length_b   1.000
_cell.length_c   1.000
_cell.angle_alpha   90.00
_cell.angle_beta   90.00
_cell.angle_gamma   90.00
#
_symmetry.space_group_name_H-M   'P 1'
#
loop_
_entity.id
_entity.type
_entity.pdbx_description
1 polymer ?
#
loop_
_entity_poly.entity_id
_entity_poly.type
_entity_poly.pdbx_seq_one_letter_code
_entity_poly.pdbx_strand_id
1 'polypeptide(L)'
;MTSIDRSRSTFSPAAPAARQPVEKTALGPIGKVVEAVKDSFQDIPGNIQMGLDVFQSAHLKELERLFGKDSKPDRMFDGQLVGTQGQTFPPDTPLNRMPGVTPRDNPAPKETILYVNGIMTPVEGQLREMQSIADTSGAKVLGIHNATQGLTADLAQCVTDKLDKGSNPAVDTLADTVYAELKAGRDVSVMGYSQGGLITARALFDVQNRLRAEDGLSQADTEKLMSHLKVETFGAASTRYPDGPQYVHYINEADAVPTLTGLGGSVDPLAFLKDAGKGAVVHRFTDGNFNPISNHMLDTLYMNHRVPFEQARAGHF
;
A
#
# COMPACT_ATOMS: atom_id res chain seq x y z
N MET A 1 -56.50 -58.96 43.26
CA MET A 1 -56.44 -58.53 44.67
C MET A 1 -55.20 -57.66 44.82
N THR A 2 -55.39 -56.42 45.30
CA THR A 2 -54.52 -55.60 46.18
C THR A 2 -53.00 -55.55 45.92
N SER A 3 -52.26 -54.44 46.02
CA SER A 3 -52.46 -52.99 46.14
C SER A 3 -51.07 -52.41 46.49
N ILE A 4 -50.87 -51.10 46.25
CA ILE A 4 -49.87 -50.18 46.85
C ILE A 4 -48.46 -50.21 46.26
N ASP A 5 -47.73 -49.10 46.08
CA ASP A 5 -47.94 -47.64 45.97
C ASP A 5 -46.52 -47.04 45.96
N ARG A 6 -46.36 -45.83 45.41
CA ARG A 6 -45.41 -44.75 45.78
C ARG A 6 -44.98 -43.97 44.55
N SER A 7 -45.62 -42.83 44.33
CA SER A 7 -44.99 -41.52 44.57
C SER A 7 -45.85 -40.41 43.96
N ARG A 8 -46.44 -39.60 44.84
CA ARG A 8 -46.88 -38.24 44.53
C ARG A 8 -45.77 -37.29 44.96
N SER A 9 -45.40 -36.35 44.09
CA SER A 9 -45.37 -34.95 44.50
C SER A 9 -45.60 -34.04 43.29
N THR A 10 -46.53 -33.12 43.51
CA THR A 10 -47.09 -32.10 42.64
C THR A 10 -46.16 -30.89 42.53
N PHE A 11 -46.14 -30.16 41.42
CA PHE A 11 -46.29 -28.69 41.35
C PHE A 11 -46.28 -28.23 39.87
N SER A 12 -47.31 -27.46 39.49
CA SER A 12 -47.50 -26.86 38.16
C SER A 12 -46.66 -25.59 37.96
N PRO A 13 -46.20 -25.28 36.73
CA PRO A 13 -45.52 -24.01 36.44
C PRO A 13 -46.52 -22.89 36.11
N ALA A 14 -46.28 -21.71 36.69
CA ALA A 14 -46.98 -20.45 36.44
C ALA A 14 -46.32 -19.64 35.29
N ALA A 15 -47.12 -18.80 34.64
CA ALA A 15 -46.79 -17.95 33.48
C ALA A 15 -45.74 -16.84 33.79
N PRO A 16 -45.01 -16.32 32.77
CA PRO A 16 -43.87 -15.43 32.97
C PRO A 16 -44.29 -13.97 33.22
N ALA A 17 -43.65 -13.35 34.22
CA ALA A 17 -43.76 -11.92 34.52
C ALA A 17 -42.67 -11.09 33.79
N ALA A 18 -43.04 -9.83 33.50
CA ALA A 18 -42.25 -8.85 32.76
C ALA A 18 -40.93 -8.44 33.47
N ARG A 19 -39.88 -8.19 32.66
CA ARG A 19 -38.56 -7.75 33.12
C ARG A 19 -38.54 -6.26 33.45
N GLN A 20 -37.97 -5.91 34.61
CA GLN A 20 -37.55 -4.56 34.96
C GLN A 20 -36.11 -4.27 34.45
N PRO A 21 -35.76 -2.99 34.18
CA PRO A 21 -34.47 -2.61 33.62
C PRO A 21 -33.37 -2.58 34.69
N VAL A 22 -32.20 -3.14 34.36
CA VAL A 22 -31.02 -3.17 35.24
C VAL A 22 -30.20 -1.89 35.04
N GLU A 23 -29.94 -1.20 36.14
CA GLU A 23 -29.00 -0.08 36.26
C GLU A 23 -27.59 -0.45 35.79
N LYS A 24 -26.94 0.51 35.10
CA LYS A 24 -25.56 0.40 34.65
C LYS A 24 -24.60 0.74 35.80
N THR A 25 -23.75 -0.21 36.19
CA THR A 25 -22.53 0.10 36.95
C THR A 25 -21.36 -0.76 36.49
N ALA A 26 -20.19 -0.11 36.44
CA ALA A 26 -18.83 -0.63 36.31
C ALA A 26 -18.42 -1.21 34.95
N LEU A 27 -17.79 -0.36 34.12
CA LEU A 27 -16.95 -0.79 33.00
C LEU A 27 -15.73 -1.54 33.55
N GLY A 28 -15.56 -2.79 33.14
CA GLY A 28 -14.38 -3.61 33.44
C GLY A 28 -13.10 -3.09 32.78
N PRO A 29 -11.97 -3.83 32.90
CA PRO A 29 -10.64 -3.40 32.47
C PRO A 29 -10.53 -2.96 31.01
N ILE A 30 -11.44 -3.43 30.15
CA ILE A 30 -11.54 -3.07 28.74
C ILE A 30 -12.05 -1.63 28.54
N GLY A 31 -12.90 -1.12 29.43
CA GLY A 31 -13.41 0.25 29.35
C GLY A 31 -12.36 1.32 29.65
N LYS A 32 -11.37 1.01 30.52
CA LYS A 32 -10.24 1.89 30.80
C LYS A 32 -9.25 1.98 29.63
N VAL A 33 -9.14 0.92 28.82
CA VAL A 33 -8.34 0.92 27.59
C VAL A 33 -9.01 1.77 26.52
N VAL A 34 -10.34 1.77 26.43
CA VAL A 34 -11.09 2.60 25.46
C VAL A 34 -11.04 4.09 25.82
N GLU A 35 -11.02 4.47 27.11
CA GLU A 35 -10.81 5.86 27.52
C GLU A 35 -9.36 6.32 27.34
N ALA A 36 -8.36 5.50 27.68
CA ALA A 36 -6.94 5.83 27.43
C ALA A 36 -6.63 6.00 25.93
N VAL A 37 -7.36 5.27 25.08
CA VAL A 37 -7.27 5.40 23.62
C VAL A 37 -7.93 6.69 23.13
N LYS A 38 -9.04 7.16 23.74
CA LYS A 38 -9.64 8.47 23.38
C LYS A 38 -8.77 9.67 23.70
N ASP A 39 -8.04 9.61 24.83
CA ASP A 39 -7.14 10.70 25.22
C ASP A 39 -5.88 10.77 24.35
N SER A 40 -5.49 9.65 23.70
CA SER A 40 -4.33 9.58 22.80
C SER A 40 -4.57 10.23 21.42
N PHE A 41 -5.81 10.65 21.10
CA PHE A 41 -6.20 11.26 19.83
C PHE A 41 -6.38 12.78 19.91
N GLN A 42 -6.18 13.41 21.08
CA GLN A 42 -6.27 14.88 21.20
C GLN A 42 -4.99 15.62 20.79
N ASP A 43 -3.89 14.88 20.56
CA ASP A 43 -2.56 15.48 20.37
C ASP A 43 -2.10 15.53 18.90
N ILE A 44 -2.98 15.36 17.92
CA ILE A 44 -2.63 15.73 16.53
C ILE A 44 -2.63 17.26 16.46
N PRO A 45 -1.47 17.90 16.19
CA PRO A 45 -1.40 19.35 16.04
C PRO A 45 -2.42 19.82 14.99
N GLY A 46 -3.28 20.78 15.35
CA GLY A 46 -4.41 21.20 14.49
C GLY A 46 -4.02 21.72 13.10
N ASN A 47 -2.75 22.09 12.90
CA ASN A 47 -2.18 22.44 11.59
C ASN A 47 -1.99 21.22 10.66
N ILE A 48 -1.75 20.02 11.20
CA ILE A 48 -1.64 18.78 10.41
C ILE A 48 -3.03 18.34 9.93
N GLN A 49 -4.03 18.38 10.82
CA GLN A 49 -5.42 18.05 10.48
C GLN A 49 -5.96 19.00 9.39
N MET A 50 -5.72 20.30 9.55
CA MET A 50 -6.14 21.29 8.55
C MET A 50 -5.43 21.11 7.20
N GLY A 51 -4.15 20.73 7.19
CA GLY A 51 -3.40 20.41 5.96
C GLY A 51 -3.95 19.17 5.24
N LEU A 52 -4.33 18.14 5.99
CA LEU A 52 -4.96 16.93 5.47
C LEU A 52 -6.37 17.19 4.91
N ASP A 53 -7.17 17.99 5.62
CA ASP A 53 -8.53 18.34 5.19
C ASP A 53 -8.53 19.22 3.91
N VAL A 54 -7.56 20.14 3.79
CA VAL A 54 -7.35 20.96 2.59
C VAL A 54 -6.85 20.11 1.42
N PHE A 55 -5.90 19.19 1.65
CA PHE A 55 -5.45 18.22 0.65
C PHE A 55 -6.62 17.38 0.13
N GLN A 56 -7.44 16.81 1.03
CA GLN A 56 -8.59 15.99 0.66
C GLN A 56 -9.64 16.75 -0.16
N SER A 57 -10.06 17.92 0.32
CA SER A 57 -11.17 18.67 -0.28
C SER A 57 -10.81 19.32 -1.62
N ALA A 58 -9.57 19.80 -1.78
CA ALA A 58 -9.12 20.39 -3.04
C ALA A 58 -8.79 19.33 -4.10
N HIS A 59 -8.26 18.16 -3.70
CA HIS A 59 -7.73 17.21 -4.68
C HIS A 59 -8.75 16.18 -5.11
N LEU A 60 -9.76 15.81 -4.30
CA LEU A 60 -10.75 14.82 -4.70
C LEU A 60 -11.51 15.19 -5.99
N LYS A 61 -11.99 16.44 -6.13
CA LYS A 61 -12.72 16.88 -7.33
C LYS A 61 -11.84 16.97 -8.58
N GLU A 62 -10.57 17.28 -8.40
CA GLU A 62 -9.65 17.44 -9.52
C GLU A 62 -8.98 16.09 -9.88
N LEU A 63 -8.79 15.18 -8.91
CA LEU A 63 -8.48 13.77 -9.12
C LEU A 63 -9.64 13.07 -9.84
N GLU A 64 -10.90 13.29 -9.44
CA GLU A 64 -12.08 12.80 -10.19
C GLU A 64 -12.11 13.34 -11.63
N ARG A 65 -11.64 14.56 -11.87
CA ARG A 65 -11.57 15.17 -13.20
C ARG A 65 -10.46 14.55 -14.07
N LEU A 66 -9.30 14.23 -13.49
CA LEU A 66 -8.12 13.74 -14.21
C LEU A 66 -8.09 12.23 -14.35
N PHE A 67 -8.56 11.52 -13.33
CA PHE A 67 -8.53 10.06 -13.25
C PHE A 67 -9.91 9.39 -13.42
N GLY A 68 -10.97 10.20 -13.51
CA GLY A 68 -12.35 9.74 -13.71
C GLY A 68 -13.11 9.50 -12.40
N LYS A 69 -14.41 9.23 -12.53
CA LYS A 69 -15.28 8.84 -11.40
C LYS A 69 -15.25 7.33 -11.19
N ASP A 70 -15.53 6.91 -9.95
CA ASP A 70 -15.78 5.52 -9.54
C ASP A 70 -16.44 4.70 -10.63
N SER A 71 -15.65 3.87 -11.30
CA SER A 71 -16.17 2.96 -12.30
C SER A 71 -16.17 1.57 -11.68
N LYS A 72 -17.38 1.03 -11.44
CA LYS A 72 -17.58 -0.37 -11.03
C LYS A 72 -16.77 -1.38 -11.86
N PRO A 73 -16.54 -1.17 -13.18
CA PRO A 73 -15.70 -2.05 -13.98
C PRO A 73 -14.26 -2.16 -13.48
N ASP A 74 -13.68 -1.11 -12.90
CA ASP A 74 -12.24 -1.12 -12.55
C ASP A 74 -11.95 -2.00 -11.32
N ARG A 75 -12.89 -2.05 -10.36
CA ARG A 75 -12.78 -2.88 -9.14
C ARG A 75 -12.65 -4.37 -9.41
N MET A 76 -13.13 -4.85 -10.56
CA MET A 76 -13.00 -6.28 -10.90
C MET A 76 -11.55 -6.67 -11.21
N PHE A 77 -10.70 -5.68 -11.46
CA PHE A 77 -9.28 -5.86 -11.76
C PHE A 77 -8.40 -5.68 -10.52
N ASP A 78 -8.96 -5.42 -9.34
CA ASP A 78 -8.15 -5.23 -8.13
C ASP A 78 -7.29 -6.45 -7.83
N GLY A 79 -5.98 -6.24 -7.67
CA GLY A 79 -4.97 -7.28 -7.54
C GLY A 79 -4.64 -8.03 -8.83
N GLN A 80 -5.31 -7.79 -9.96
CA GLN A 80 -4.94 -8.47 -11.20
C GLN A 80 -3.59 -7.97 -11.72
N LEU A 81 -2.87 -8.89 -12.37
CA LEU A 81 -1.68 -8.54 -13.13
C LEU A 81 -2.11 -7.89 -14.45
N VAL A 82 -1.40 -6.85 -14.88
CA VAL A 82 -1.69 -6.08 -16.10
C VAL A 82 -0.54 -6.22 -17.09
N GLY A 83 -0.87 -6.65 -18.31
CA GLY A 83 0.06 -6.78 -19.42
C GLY A 83 -0.11 -5.69 -20.47
N THR A 84 0.49 -5.90 -21.63
CA THR A 84 0.36 -5.01 -22.80
C THR A 84 -1.10 -4.87 -23.24
N GLN A 85 -1.43 -3.72 -23.83
CA GLN A 85 -2.77 -3.42 -24.35
C GLN A 85 -3.91 -3.51 -23.32
N GLY A 86 -3.60 -3.48 -22.01
CA GLY A 86 -4.61 -3.53 -20.94
C GLY A 86 -5.15 -4.91 -20.66
N GLN A 87 -4.48 -5.95 -21.16
CA GLN A 87 -4.83 -7.33 -20.83
C GLN A 87 -4.63 -7.54 -19.33
N THR A 88 -5.62 -8.11 -18.66
CA THR A 88 -5.53 -8.45 -17.24
C THR A 88 -5.44 -9.96 -17.07
N PHE A 89 -4.71 -10.38 -16.04
CA PHE A 89 -4.39 -11.77 -15.76
C PHE A 89 -4.63 -12.08 -14.28
N PRO A 90 -5.01 -13.32 -13.95
CA PRO A 90 -5.10 -13.76 -12.56
C PRO A 90 -3.78 -13.55 -11.79
N PRO A 91 -3.82 -13.26 -10.48
CA PRO A 91 -2.64 -13.02 -9.64
C PRO A 91 -1.56 -14.11 -9.68
N ASP A 92 -1.93 -15.36 -9.93
CA ASP A 92 -1.03 -16.52 -9.95
C ASP A 92 -0.38 -16.77 -11.32
N THR A 93 -0.59 -15.88 -12.29
CA THR A 93 -0.02 -16.00 -13.63
C THR A 93 1.51 -15.83 -13.60
N PRO A 94 2.31 -16.81 -14.10
CA PRO A 94 3.76 -16.67 -14.13
C PRO A 94 4.23 -15.48 -14.97
N LEU A 95 5.14 -14.66 -14.43
CA LEU A 95 5.62 -13.43 -15.09
C LEU A 95 6.24 -13.67 -16.47
N ASN A 96 6.83 -14.85 -16.70
CA ASN A 96 7.41 -15.22 -17.99
C ASN A 96 6.37 -15.58 -19.07
N ARG A 97 5.10 -15.76 -18.69
CA ARG A 97 3.96 -15.98 -19.59
C ARG A 97 3.23 -14.68 -19.93
N MET A 98 3.55 -13.59 -19.23
CA MET A 98 2.86 -12.32 -19.41
C MET A 98 3.48 -11.49 -20.53
N PRO A 99 2.67 -11.02 -21.50
CA PRO A 99 3.10 -9.99 -22.42
C PRO A 99 3.13 -8.65 -21.68
N GLY A 100 4.32 -8.07 -21.49
CA GLY A 100 4.45 -6.77 -20.83
C GLY A 100 4.51 -5.61 -21.81
N VAL A 101 4.38 -4.40 -21.28
CA VAL A 101 4.63 -3.17 -22.04
C VAL A 101 6.14 -3.04 -22.25
N THR A 102 6.58 -2.87 -23.49
CA THR A 102 8.00 -2.71 -23.84
C THR A 102 8.30 -1.26 -24.23
N PRO A 103 9.56 -0.81 -24.11
CA PRO A 103 9.96 0.49 -24.62
C PRO A 103 9.63 0.62 -26.12
N ARG A 104 9.18 1.79 -26.56
CA ARG A 104 8.82 2.03 -27.98
C ARG A 104 10.01 1.86 -28.93
N ASP A 105 11.22 2.12 -28.45
CA ASP A 105 12.48 2.05 -29.18
C ASP A 105 13.25 0.72 -28.96
N ASN A 106 12.78 -0.13 -28.05
CA ASN A 106 13.39 -1.42 -27.74
C ASN A 106 12.32 -2.51 -27.53
N PRO A 107 11.99 -3.30 -28.57
CA PRO A 107 10.99 -4.37 -28.46
C PRO A 107 11.47 -5.61 -27.69
N ALA A 108 12.76 -5.70 -27.33
CA ALA A 108 13.35 -6.86 -26.65
C ALA A 108 14.15 -6.46 -25.39
N PRO A 109 13.50 -5.85 -24.38
CA PRO A 109 14.13 -5.50 -23.12
C PRO A 109 14.61 -6.75 -22.36
N LYS A 110 15.76 -6.62 -21.68
CA LYS A 110 16.35 -7.72 -20.89
C LYS A 110 15.82 -7.78 -19.46
N GLU A 111 15.35 -6.65 -18.94
CA GLU A 111 14.88 -6.49 -17.58
C GLU A 111 13.35 -6.43 -17.54
N THR A 112 12.77 -6.81 -16.40
CA THR A 112 11.34 -6.71 -16.15
C THR A 112 11.11 -5.97 -14.84
N ILE A 113 10.20 -5.00 -14.86
CA ILE A 113 9.75 -4.24 -13.71
C ILE A 113 8.29 -4.61 -13.41
N LEU A 114 8.02 -4.94 -12.15
CA LEU A 114 6.67 -5.01 -11.58
C LEU A 114 6.26 -3.61 -11.13
N TYR A 115 5.12 -3.12 -11.60
CA TYR A 115 4.64 -1.77 -11.30
C TYR A 115 3.29 -1.80 -10.56
N VAL A 116 3.21 -1.15 -9.40
CA VAL A 116 1.96 -0.96 -8.65
C VAL A 116 1.49 0.49 -8.79
N ASN A 117 0.29 0.67 -9.36
CA ASN A 117 -0.27 2.00 -9.60
C ASN A 117 -0.79 2.69 -8.34
N GLY A 118 -0.98 4.00 -8.47
CA GLY A 118 -1.63 4.84 -7.47
C GLY A 118 -3.14 4.61 -7.39
N ILE A 119 -3.75 5.17 -6.35
CA ILE A 119 -5.20 5.14 -6.15
C ILE A 119 -5.93 5.82 -7.31
N MET A 120 -7.18 5.43 -7.57
CA MET A 120 -8.04 6.00 -8.63
C MET A 120 -7.45 5.91 -10.04
N THR A 121 -6.38 5.15 -10.28
CA THR A 121 -5.79 5.03 -11.62
C THR A 121 -6.46 3.89 -12.37
N PRO A 122 -7.35 4.16 -13.36
CA PRO A 122 -7.98 3.08 -14.10
C PRO A 122 -6.93 2.28 -14.90
N VAL A 123 -7.24 1.05 -15.29
CA VAL A 123 -6.30 0.20 -16.08
C VAL A 123 -5.72 0.94 -17.30
N GLU A 124 -6.53 1.74 -18.02
CA GLU A 124 -6.04 2.53 -19.15
C GLU A 124 -5.02 3.61 -18.72
N GLY A 125 -5.22 4.24 -17.57
CA GLY A 125 -4.26 5.16 -16.97
C GLY A 125 -2.97 4.45 -16.58
N GLN A 126 -3.08 3.29 -15.93
CA GLN A 126 -1.95 2.46 -15.56
C GLN A 126 -1.13 2.05 -16.79
N LEU A 127 -1.75 1.75 -17.94
CA LEU A 127 -1.00 1.45 -19.17
C LEU A 127 -0.16 2.61 -19.68
N ARG A 128 -0.66 3.86 -19.56
CA ARG A 128 0.11 5.04 -19.95
C ARG A 128 1.34 5.22 -19.06
N GLU A 129 1.14 5.04 -17.75
CA GLU A 129 2.22 5.03 -16.77
C GLU A 129 3.23 3.92 -17.05
N MET A 130 2.78 2.69 -17.31
CA MET A 130 3.63 1.55 -17.67
C MET A 130 4.45 1.84 -18.93
N GLN A 131 3.87 2.51 -19.94
CA GLN A 131 4.61 2.90 -21.13
C GLN A 131 5.66 3.97 -20.82
N SER A 132 5.35 4.95 -19.97
CA SER A 132 6.31 5.95 -19.51
C SER A 132 7.48 5.31 -18.75
N ILE A 133 7.19 4.33 -17.89
CA ILE A 133 8.22 3.56 -17.19
C ILE A 133 9.06 2.77 -18.20
N ALA A 134 8.43 2.07 -19.15
CA ALA A 134 9.15 1.28 -20.15
C ALA A 134 10.10 2.17 -20.98
N ASP A 135 9.60 3.29 -21.49
CA ASP A 135 10.37 4.22 -22.32
C ASP A 135 11.56 4.85 -21.56
N THR A 136 11.41 5.16 -20.26
CA THR A 136 12.48 5.77 -19.46
C THR A 136 13.45 4.77 -18.82
N SER A 137 13.01 3.53 -18.56
CA SER A 137 13.85 2.49 -17.95
C SER A 137 14.54 1.59 -18.97
N GLY A 138 14.02 1.51 -20.19
CA GLY A 138 14.45 0.50 -21.17
C GLY A 138 14.04 -0.93 -20.81
N ALA A 139 13.17 -1.13 -19.80
CA ALA A 139 12.73 -2.42 -19.31
C ALA A 139 11.30 -2.78 -19.76
N LYS A 140 10.97 -4.07 -19.72
CA LYS A 140 9.58 -4.55 -19.83
C LYS A 140 8.85 -4.20 -18.54
N VAL A 141 7.61 -3.74 -18.63
CA VAL A 141 6.78 -3.43 -17.47
C VAL A 141 5.56 -4.34 -17.41
N LEU A 142 5.32 -4.92 -16.24
CA LEU A 142 4.11 -5.65 -15.87
C LEU A 142 3.45 -4.90 -14.72
N GLY A 143 2.14 -4.65 -14.81
CA GLY A 143 1.40 -3.97 -13.76
C GLY A 143 0.82 -4.94 -12.74
N ILE A 144 0.58 -4.44 -11.53
CA ILE A 144 -0.34 -5.00 -10.54
C ILE A 144 -1.36 -3.90 -10.31
N HIS A 145 -2.62 -4.18 -10.60
CA HIS A 145 -3.66 -3.18 -10.55
C HIS A 145 -4.17 -2.97 -9.12
N ASN A 146 -4.09 -1.74 -8.65
CA ASN A 146 -4.67 -1.27 -7.40
C ASN A 146 -5.93 -0.47 -7.73
N ALA A 147 -7.10 -1.11 -7.56
CA ALA A 147 -8.39 -0.50 -7.92
C ALA A 147 -9.01 0.29 -6.78
N THR A 148 -8.28 0.56 -5.69
CA THR A 148 -8.83 1.19 -4.50
C THR A 148 -9.50 2.52 -4.89
N GLN A 149 -10.81 2.57 -4.65
CA GLN A 149 -11.68 3.70 -4.94
C GLN A 149 -12.40 3.99 -3.62
N GLY A 150 -12.01 5.07 -2.94
CA GLY A 150 -12.57 5.47 -1.63
C GLY A 150 -11.57 5.58 -0.48
N LEU A 151 -10.32 5.17 -0.69
CA LEU A 151 -9.27 5.21 0.34
C LEU A 151 -8.60 6.59 0.47
N THR A 152 -9.00 7.66 -0.21
CA THR A 152 -8.30 8.97 -0.07
C THR A 152 -8.63 9.68 1.25
N ALA A 153 -9.88 9.59 1.73
CA ALA A 153 -10.25 10.01 3.08
C ALA A 153 -9.58 9.10 4.13
N ASP A 154 -9.53 7.80 3.83
CA ASP A 154 -8.90 6.79 4.68
C ASP A 154 -7.38 6.72 4.55
N LEU A 155 -6.68 7.32 3.57
CA LEU A 155 -5.22 7.14 3.40
C LEU A 155 -4.49 7.93 4.46
N ALA A 156 -4.93 9.16 4.70
CA ALA A 156 -4.51 9.96 5.85
C ALA A 156 -4.80 9.21 7.15
N GLN A 157 -6.04 8.73 7.33
CA GLN A 157 -6.45 8.01 8.54
C GLN A 157 -5.82 6.61 8.69
N CYS A 158 -5.48 5.90 7.61
CA CYS A 158 -4.91 4.56 7.62
C CYS A 158 -3.39 4.62 7.83
N VAL A 159 -2.72 5.65 7.30
CA VAL A 159 -1.32 5.91 7.61
C VAL A 159 -1.15 6.31 9.08
N THR A 160 -2.10 7.03 9.69
CA THR A 160 -2.09 7.32 11.15
C THR A 160 -2.66 6.21 12.03
N ASP A 161 -3.69 5.46 11.61
CA ASP A 161 -4.42 4.54 12.50
C ASP A 161 -4.11 3.05 12.27
N LYS A 162 -3.67 2.63 11.07
CA LYS A 162 -3.74 1.21 10.67
C LYS A 162 -2.75 0.81 9.56
N LEU A 163 -1.52 0.47 9.93
CA LEU A 163 -0.62 -0.28 9.04
C LEU A 163 -0.93 -1.79 8.93
N ASP A 164 -2.06 -2.29 9.50
CA ASP A 164 -2.25 -3.75 9.63
C ASP A 164 -3.72 -4.25 9.66
N LYS A 165 -4.70 -3.48 9.13
CA LYS A 165 -6.13 -3.84 9.27
C LYS A 165 -6.89 -3.76 7.95
N GLY A 166 -6.57 -4.66 7.02
CA GLY A 166 -7.41 -4.95 5.85
C GLY A 166 -6.69 -5.79 4.80
N SER A 167 -7.40 -6.75 4.20
CA SER A 167 -6.94 -7.45 2.98
C SER A 167 -6.91 -6.46 1.82
N ASN A 168 -5.83 -6.47 1.04
CA ASN A 168 -5.69 -5.71 -0.19
C ASN A 168 -5.16 -6.69 -1.26
N PRO A 169 -5.97 -7.02 -2.29
CA PRO A 169 -5.57 -7.99 -3.32
C PRO A 169 -4.27 -7.64 -4.06
N ALA A 170 -3.93 -6.35 -4.22
CA ALA A 170 -2.67 -5.93 -4.81
C ALA A 170 -1.47 -6.15 -3.88
N VAL A 171 -1.65 -6.05 -2.55
CA VAL A 171 -0.63 -6.46 -1.57
C VAL A 171 -0.38 -7.95 -1.68
N ASP A 172 -1.45 -8.76 -1.66
CA ASP A 172 -1.36 -10.22 -1.71
C ASP A 172 -0.65 -10.66 -3.01
N THR A 173 -1.07 -10.10 -4.15
CA THR A 173 -0.48 -10.39 -5.47
C THR A 173 1.00 -10.04 -5.53
N LEU A 174 1.39 -8.84 -5.06
CA LEU A 174 2.79 -8.44 -5.07
C LEU A 174 3.61 -9.32 -4.12
N ALA A 175 3.11 -9.62 -2.92
CA ALA A 175 3.81 -10.43 -1.93
C ALA A 175 4.03 -11.86 -2.44
N ASP A 176 3.00 -12.49 -3.00
CA ASP A 176 3.10 -13.85 -3.58
C ASP A 176 4.05 -13.89 -4.76
N THR A 177 3.97 -12.90 -5.66
CA THR A 177 4.85 -12.80 -6.82
C THR A 177 6.31 -12.66 -6.37
N VAL A 178 6.61 -11.68 -5.52
CA VAL A 178 7.98 -11.41 -5.04
C VAL A 178 8.54 -12.61 -4.27
N TYR A 179 7.74 -13.21 -3.39
CA TYR A 179 8.13 -14.41 -2.65
C TYR A 179 8.51 -15.54 -3.61
N ALA A 180 7.67 -15.85 -4.60
CA ALA A 180 7.93 -16.92 -5.57
C ALA A 180 9.18 -16.66 -6.42
N GLU A 181 9.41 -15.41 -6.85
CA GLU A 181 10.59 -15.03 -7.63
C GLU A 181 11.88 -15.15 -6.81
N LEU A 182 11.88 -14.67 -5.55
CA LEU A 182 13.02 -14.82 -4.64
C LEU A 182 13.34 -16.28 -4.34
N LYS A 183 12.31 -17.11 -4.09
CA LYS A 183 12.47 -18.55 -3.87
C LYS A 183 13.08 -19.26 -5.08
N ALA A 184 12.85 -18.72 -6.28
CA ALA A 184 13.44 -19.22 -7.51
C ALA A 184 14.82 -18.62 -7.83
N GLY A 185 15.38 -17.80 -6.93
CA GLY A 185 16.70 -17.19 -7.08
C GLY A 185 16.78 -16.12 -8.17
N ARG A 186 15.66 -15.46 -8.49
CA ARG A 186 15.60 -14.41 -9.51
C ARG A 186 15.64 -13.02 -8.88
N ASP A 187 16.32 -12.11 -9.55
CA ASP A 187 16.26 -10.69 -9.23
C ASP A 187 14.91 -10.11 -9.63
N VAL A 188 14.36 -9.21 -8.80
CA VAL A 188 13.06 -8.58 -9.05
C VAL A 188 13.21 -7.07 -8.94
N SER A 189 12.71 -6.34 -9.94
CA SER A 189 12.59 -4.89 -9.89
C SER A 189 11.12 -4.50 -9.66
N VAL A 190 10.87 -3.65 -8.68
CA VAL A 190 9.54 -3.19 -8.29
C VAL A 190 9.48 -1.67 -8.32
N MET A 191 8.42 -1.13 -8.87
CA MET A 191 8.08 0.29 -8.83
C MET A 191 6.72 0.50 -8.16
N GLY A 192 6.68 1.34 -7.12
CA GLY A 192 5.45 1.73 -6.44
C GLY A 192 5.18 3.22 -6.57
N TYR A 193 4.02 3.61 -7.10
CA TYR A 193 3.64 5.02 -7.24
C TYR A 193 2.52 5.41 -6.28
N SER A 194 2.63 6.56 -5.60
CA SER A 194 1.59 7.08 -4.72
C SER A 194 1.21 6.04 -3.64
N GLN A 195 -0.06 5.64 -3.54
CA GLN A 195 -0.49 4.53 -2.67
C GLN A 195 0.16 3.18 -3.03
N GLY A 196 0.53 2.96 -4.29
CA GLY A 196 1.28 1.78 -4.73
C GLY A 196 2.60 1.60 -3.98
N GLY A 197 3.21 2.68 -3.47
CA GLY A 197 4.37 2.61 -2.58
C GLY A 197 4.04 2.03 -1.18
N LEU A 198 2.86 2.32 -0.63
CA LEU A 198 2.37 1.69 0.61
C LEU A 198 2.04 0.21 0.40
N ILE A 199 1.40 -0.13 -0.72
CA ILE A 199 1.16 -1.52 -1.10
C ILE A 199 2.47 -2.28 -1.23
N THR A 200 3.46 -1.66 -1.88
CA THR A 200 4.82 -2.20 -1.99
C THR A 200 5.44 -2.43 -0.62
N ALA A 201 5.42 -1.45 0.28
CA ALA A 201 5.96 -1.61 1.64
C ALA A 201 5.30 -2.77 2.40
N ARG A 202 3.97 -2.84 2.38
CA ARG A 202 3.19 -3.91 3.04
C ARG A 202 3.54 -5.29 2.47
N ALA A 203 3.53 -5.43 1.15
CA ALA A 203 3.86 -6.68 0.48
C ALA A 203 5.29 -7.14 0.82
N LEU A 204 6.24 -6.22 0.93
CA LEU A 204 7.62 -6.54 1.30
C LEU A 204 7.74 -6.96 2.78
N PHE A 205 6.97 -6.36 3.69
CA PHE A 205 6.89 -6.84 5.08
C PHE A 205 6.29 -8.25 5.13
N ASP A 206 5.25 -8.53 4.34
CA ASP A 206 4.66 -9.86 4.24
C ASP A 206 5.68 -10.88 3.71
N VAL A 207 6.43 -10.56 2.66
CA VAL A 207 7.53 -11.40 2.15
C VAL A 207 8.57 -11.64 3.24
N GLN A 208 9.03 -10.61 3.95
CA GLN A 208 9.99 -10.73 5.04
C GLN A 208 9.47 -11.66 6.15
N ASN A 209 8.21 -11.50 6.53
CA ASN A 209 7.56 -12.32 7.56
C ASN A 209 7.44 -13.77 7.12
N ARG A 210 7.04 -14.03 5.87
CA ARG A 210 6.92 -15.39 5.31
C ARG A 210 8.26 -16.09 5.22
N LEU A 211 9.30 -15.42 4.72
CA LEU A 211 10.67 -15.95 4.70
C LEU A 211 11.17 -16.35 6.11
N ARG A 212 10.76 -15.64 7.15
CA ARG A 212 11.15 -15.97 8.52
C ARG A 212 10.27 -17.05 9.15
N ALA A 213 8.96 -16.97 8.94
CA ALA A 213 7.97 -17.83 9.60
C ALA A 213 7.76 -19.17 8.89
N GLU A 214 7.70 -19.16 7.56
CA GLU A 214 7.47 -20.35 6.72
C GLU A 214 8.80 -21.07 6.42
N ASP A 215 9.84 -20.32 6.07
CA ASP A 215 11.13 -20.89 5.66
C ASP A 215 12.17 -20.98 6.80
N GLY A 216 11.87 -20.41 7.96
CA GLY A 216 12.75 -20.44 9.13
C GLY A 216 14.05 -19.65 8.97
N LEU A 217 14.11 -18.70 8.03
CA LEU A 217 15.31 -17.90 7.81
C LEU A 217 15.60 -16.97 9.01
N SER A 218 16.88 -16.81 9.32
CA SER A 218 17.31 -15.76 10.24
C SER A 218 17.03 -14.37 9.66
N GLN A 219 17.05 -13.32 10.48
CA GLN A 219 16.91 -11.96 9.97
C GLN A 219 17.99 -11.63 8.93
N ALA A 220 19.24 -12.00 9.19
CA ALA A 220 20.36 -11.74 8.28
C ALA A 220 20.21 -12.51 6.95
N ASP A 221 19.77 -13.76 6.99
CA ASP A 221 19.53 -14.55 5.78
C ASP A 221 18.32 -14.03 4.99
N THR A 222 17.30 -13.52 5.69
CA THR A 222 16.14 -12.88 5.08
C THR A 222 16.55 -11.59 4.36
N GLU A 223 17.27 -10.69 5.05
CA GLU A 223 17.80 -9.46 4.44
C GLU A 223 18.69 -9.78 3.23
N LYS A 224 19.54 -10.81 3.33
CA LYS A 224 20.39 -11.26 2.24
C LYS A 224 19.58 -11.76 1.05
N LEU A 225 18.54 -12.57 1.27
CA LEU A 225 17.70 -13.03 0.17
C LEU A 225 16.89 -11.88 -0.45
N MET A 226 16.35 -10.98 0.37
CA MET A 226 15.64 -9.79 -0.10
C MET A 226 16.54 -8.77 -0.80
N SER A 227 17.87 -8.88 -0.70
CA SER A 227 18.81 -8.00 -1.43
C SER A 227 18.79 -8.18 -2.95
N HIS A 228 18.14 -9.24 -3.45
CA HIS A 228 17.81 -9.45 -4.86
C HIS A 228 16.66 -8.56 -5.36
N LEU A 229 16.09 -7.73 -4.49
CA LEU A 229 15.02 -6.79 -4.82
C LEU A 229 15.58 -5.39 -5.06
N LYS A 230 15.28 -4.83 -6.24
CA LYS A 230 15.45 -3.40 -6.57
C LYS A 230 14.10 -2.71 -6.47
N VAL A 231 13.97 -1.71 -5.62
CA VAL A 231 12.69 -1.06 -5.35
C VAL A 231 12.82 0.45 -5.56
N GLU A 232 12.04 0.97 -6.49
CA GLU A 232 11.88 2.42 -6.68
C GLU A 232 10.47 2.84 -6.26
N THR A 233 10.35 3.95 -5.54
CA THR A 233 9.05 4.50 -5.21
C THR A 233 8.94 5.97 -5.57
N PHE A 234 7.79 6.40 -6.09
CA PHE A 234 7.56 7.75 -6.59
C PHE A 234 6.35 8.35 -5.86
N GLY A 235 6.54 9.48 -5.17
CA GLY A 235 5.45 10.14 -4.44
C GLY A 235 4.77 9.26 -3.40
N ALA A 236 5.49 8.30 -2.82
CA ALA A 236 4.88 7.20 -2.08
C ALA A 236 4.29 7.59 -0.72
N ALA A 237 3.11 7.03 -0.42
CA ALA A 237 2.38 7.20 0.84
C ALA A 237 2.77 6.18 1.92
N SER A 238 4.07 5.91 2.09
CA SER A 238 4.58 5.02 3.15
C SER A 238 5.70 5.67 3.94
N THR A 239 5.63 5.52 5.26
CA THR A 239 6.64 6.01 6.20
C THR A 239 7.70 4.96 6.54
N ARG A 240 7.47 3.68 6.21
CA ARG A 240 8.33 2.56 6.62
C ARG A 240 8.47 1.51 5.52
N TYR A 241 9.67 0.95 5.39
CA TYR A 241 10.00 -0.16 4.49
C TYR A 241 10.90 -1.18 5.24
N PRO A 242 10.79 -2.50 4.95
CA PRO A 242 11.63 -3.50 5.59
C PRO A 242 13.09 -3.42 5.12
N ASP A 243 14.02 -3.81 5.98
CA ASP A 243 15.41 -4.01 5.59
C ASP A 243 15.60 -5.21 4.64
N GLY A 244 16.60 -5.11 3.76
CA GLY A 244 17.00 -6.16 2.82
C GLY A 244 17.03 -5.66 1.37
N PRO A 245 15.92 -5.13 0.83
CA PRO A 245 15.89 -4.62 -0.54
C PRO A 245 16.80 -3.42 -0.77
N GLN A 246 17.15 -3.20 -2.03
CA GLN A 246 17.85 -2.01 -2.49
C GLN A 246 16.81 -0.95 -2.85
N TYR A 247 16.81 0.18 -2.14
CA TYR A 247 15.79 1.21 -2.31
C TYR A 247 16.30 2.49 -2.96
N VAL A 248 15.46 3.07 -3.82
CA VAL A 248 15.52 4.47 -4.25
C VAL A 248 14.12 5.09 -4.11
N HIS A 249 13.99 6.14 -3.30
CA HIS A 249 12.73 6.86 -3.13
C HIS A 249 12.84 8.24 -3.77
N TYR A 250 11.91 8.56 -4.68
CA TYR A 250 11.78 9.87 -5.31
C TYR A 250 10.66 10.64 -4.63
N ILE A 251 10.99 11.81 -4.10
CA ILE A 251 10.08 12.68 -3.37
C ILE A 251 10.17 14.09 -3.96
N ASN A 252 9.06 14.55 -4.53
CA ASN A 252 8.90 15.96 -4.82
C ASN A 252 8.48 16.70 -3.54
N GLU A 253 9.18 17.76 -3.17
CA GLU A 253 8.84 18.57 -2.00
C GLU A 253 7.58 19.42 -2.18
N ALA A 254 7.18 19.65 -3.43
CA ALA A 254 5.92 20.31 -3.76
C ALA A 254 4.71 19.35 -3.80
N ASP A 255 4.95 18.06 -3.54
CA ASP A 255 3.95 16.99 -3.53
C ASP A 255 3.52 16.66 -2.10
N ALA A 256 2.26 16.96 -1.77
CA ALA A 256 1.72 16.78 -0.44
C ALA A 256 1.62 15.30 0.00
N VAL A 257 1.55 14.34 -0.94
CA VAL A 257 1.41 12.92 -0.59
C VAL A 257 2.64 12.39 0.15
N PRO A 258 3.84 12.35 -0.43
CA PRO A 258 5.03 11.86 0.25
C PRO A 258 5.46 12.76 1.41
N THR A 259 5.18 14.07 1.37
CA THR A 259 5.57 14.99 2.45
C THR A 259 4.70 14.82 3.70
N LEU A 260 3.40 14.53 3.55
CA LEU A 260 2.49 14.36 4.68
C LEU A 260 2.33 12.91 5.13
N THR A 261 2.30 11.97 4.18
CA THR A 261 1.96 10.55 4.44
C THR A 261 3.12 9.58 4.19
N GLY A 262 4.20 10.07 3.57
CA GLY A 262 5.37 9.26 3.22
C GLY A 262 6.61 9.60 4.04
N LEU A 263 7.77 9.39 3.42
CA LEU A 263 9.09 9.63 4.00
C LEU A 263 9.43 11.13 4.25
N GLY A 264 8.52 12.05 3.95
CA GLY A 264 8.67 13.48 4.28
C GLY A 264 9.56 14.27 3.32
N GLY A 265 9.43 15.60 3.37
CA GLY A 265 10.34 16.55 2.68
C GLY A 265 11.68 16.71 3.39
N SER A 266 12.56 17.60 2.91
CA SER A 266 13.90 17.80 3.51
C SER A 266 13.86 18.42 4.91
N VAL A 267 12.77 19.09 5.26
CA VAL A 267 12.52 19.63 6.60
C VAL A 267 11.33 18.90 7.21
N ASP A 268 11.60 17.75 7.82
CA ASP A 268 10.57 16.92 8.46
C ASP A 268 10.92 16.67 9.94
N PRO A 269 10.18 17.29 10.89
CA PRO A 269 10.43 17.12 12.32
C PRO A 269 10.13 15.69 12.82
N LEU A 270 9.41 14.87 12.04
CA LEU A 270 9.07 13.49 12.36
C LEU A 270 9.97 12.48 11.62
N ALA A 271 11.04 12.94 10.94
CA ALA A 271 11.92 12.06 10.17
C ALA A 271 12.50 10.90 10.99
N PHE A 272 12.71 11.09 12.30
CA PHE A 272 13.24 10.05 13.20
C PHE A 272 12.28 8.88 13.46
N LEU A 273 10.98 9.03 13.14
CA LEU A 273 9.97 7.96 13.23
C LEU A 273 9.79 7.21 11.90
N LYS A 274 10.45 7.66 10.84
CA LYS A 274 10.33 7.14 9.48
C LYS A 274 11.54 6.28 9.14
N ASP A 275 11.30 5.27 8.31
CA ASP A 275 12.32 4.28 7.95
C ASP A 275 12.26 3.98 6.46
N ALA A 276 13.22 4.49 5.70
CA ALA A 276 13.29 4.24 4.27
C ALA A 276 13.77 2.81 3.93
N GLY A 277 14.10 1.99 4.94
CA GLY A 277 14.83 0.74 4.75
C GLY A 277 16.34 0.99 4.72
N LYS A 278 17.08 0.04 5.30
CA LYS A 278 18.53 0.12 5.45
C LYS A 278 19.25 0.36 4.12
N GLY A 279 20.05 1.42 4.11
CA GLY A 279 20.88 1.79 2.96
C GLY A 279 20.11 2.40 1.79
N ALA A 280 18.84 2.76 1.97
CA ALA A 280 18.03 3.45 0.96
C ALA A 280 18.65 4.78 0.52
N VAL A 281 18.46 5.14 -0.76
CA VAL A 281 18.70 6.50 -1.26
C VAL A 281 17.35 7.20 -1.35
N VAL A 282 17.25 8.40 -0.76
CA VAL A 282 16.05 9.23 -0.86
C VAL A 282 16.40 10.49 -1.65
N HIS A 283 15.96 10.54 -2.91
CA HIS A 283 16.09 11.70 -3.78
C HIS A 283 14.93 12.66 -3.52
N ARG A 284 15.25 13.78 -2.89
CA ARG A 284 14.33 14.90 -2.71
C ARG A 284 14.64 15.96 -3.74
N PHE A 285 13.62 16.38 -4.48
CA PHE A 285 13.70 17.46 -5.46
C PHE A 285 12.50 18.39 -5.30
N THR A 286 12.59 19.59 -5.84
CA THR A 286 11.47 20.53 -5.86
C THR A 286 11.19 20.90 -7.31
N ASP A 287 10.09 20.41 -7.84
CA ASP A 287 9.61 20.75 -9.17
C ASP A 287 8.09 20.76 -9.15
N GLY A 288 7.47 21.72 -9.81
CA GLY A 288 6.02 21.87 -9.73
C GLY A 288 5.51 23.29 -9.87
N ASN A 289 4.18 23.39 -9.86
CA ASN A 289 3.46 24.65 -9.93
C ASN A 289 2.37 24.71 -8.85
N PHE A 290 1.52 25.73 -8.88
CA PHE A 290 0.43 25.88 -7.91
C PHE A 290 -0.66 24.81 -8.02
N ASN A 291 -0.61 23.93 -9.03
CA ASN A 291 -1.47 22.75 -9.16
C ASN A 291 -0.84 21.56 -8.43
N PRO A 292 -1.38 21.18 -7.27
CA PRO A 292 -0.83 20.10 -6.44
C PRO A 292 -0.94 18.72 -7.11
N ILE A 293 -1.88 18.51 -8.04
CA ILE A 293 -1.96 17.23 -8.76
C ILE A 293 -0.85 17.12 -9.77
N SER A 294 -0.52 18.21 -10.46
CA SER A 294 0.63 18.23 -11.39
C SER A 294 1.94 17.90 -10.66
N ASN A 295 2.05 18.28 -9.39
CA ASN A 295 3.21 17.99 -8.55
C ASN A 295 3.29 16.52 -8.11
N HIS A 296 2.22 15.73 -8.30
CA HIS A 296 2.15 14.33 -7.92
C HIS A 296 2.26 13.36 -9.11
N MET A 297 2.08 13.83 -10.36
CA MET A 297 1.98 12.95 -11.54
C MET A 297 3.23 12.10 -11.80
N LEU A 298 3.05 10.79 -11.97
CA LEU A 298 4.17 9.89 -12.26
C LEU A 298 4.86 10.22 -13.58
N ASP A 299 4.11 10.18 -14.69
CA ASP A 299 4.61 10.24 -16.07
C ASP A 299 5.11 11.62 -16.48
N THR A 300 4.44 12.69 -16.06
CA THR A 300 4.80 14.06 -16.47
C THR A 300 5.77 14.76 -15.52
N LEU A 301 6.00 14.24 -14.33
CA LEU A 301 6.90 14.85 -13.34
C LEU A 301 7.95 13.86 -12.85
N TYR A 302 7.56 12.85 -12.08
CA TYR A 302 8.53 11.95 -11.42
C TYR A 302 9.45 11.23 -12.41
N MET A 303 8.94 10.80 -13.55
CA MET A 303 9.75 10.13 -14.58
C MET A 303 10.82 11.05 -15.21
N ASN A 304 10.66 12.38 -15.17
CA ASN A 304 11.69 13.32 -15.65
C ASN A 304 12.90 13.43 -14.71
N HIS A 305 12.71 13.07 -13.43
CA HIS A 305 13.77 13.06 -12.41
C HIS A 305 14.36 11.67 -12.20
N ARG A 306 13.81 10.66 -12.87
CA ARG A 306 14.31 9.29 -12.77
C ARG A 306 15.59 9.12 -13.59
N VAL A 307 16.60 8.54 -12.96
CA VAL A 307 17.82 8.06 -13.61
C VAL A 307 17.89 6.52 -13.53
N PRO A 308 18.78 5.85 -14.27
CA PRO A 308 18.99 4.41 -14.11
C PRO A 308 19.23 4.01 -12.64
N PHE A 309 18.68 2.87 -12.23
CA PHE A 309 18.66 2.46 -10.81
C PHE A 309 20.05 2.50 -10.15
N GLU A 310 21.07 1.91 -10.79
CA GLU A 310 22.43 1.91 -10.24
C GLU A 310 23.04 3.31 -10.13
N GLN A 311 22.67 4.20 -11.05
CA GLN A 311 23.08 5.60 -11.02
C GLN A 311 22.43 6.33 -9.83
N ALA A 312 21.13 6.11 -9.61
CA ALA A 312 20.42 6.63 -8.44
C ALA A 312 20.98 6.07 -7.12
N ARG A 313 21.32 4.78 -7.06
CA ARG A 313 21.96 4.12 -5.91
C ARG A 313 23.33 4.73 -5.58
N ALA A 314 24.04 5.23 -6.58
CA ALA A 314 25.29 5.98 -6.40
C ALA A 314 25.07 7.45 -5.99
N GLY A 315 23.83 7.93 -5.93
CA GLY A 315 23.49 9.31 -5.59
C GLY A 315 23.63 10.30 -6.77
N HIS A 316 23.65 9.82 -8.01
CA HIS A 316 23.86 10.64 -9.20
C HIS A 316 22.51 10.91 -9.90
N PHE A 317 21.87 12.03 -9.63
CA PHE A 317 20.58 12.41 -10.23
C PHE A 317 20.74 13.53 -11.25
#